data_AF-A0A7C1T8I7-F1
#
_entry.id   AF-A0A7C1T8I7-F1
#
_cell.length_a   1.000
_cell.length_b   1.000
_cell.length_c   1.000
_cell.angle_alpha   90.00
_cell.angle_beta   90.00
_cell.angle_gamma   90.00
#
_symmetry.space_group_name_H-M   'P 1'
#
loop_
_entity.id
_entity.type
_entity.pdbx_description
1 polymer ?
#
loop_
_entity_poly.entity_id
_entity_poly.type
_entity_poly.pdbx_seq_one_letter_code
_entity_poly.pdbx_strand_id
1 'polypeptide(L)'
;QCALALSCVQLSHAGLFLANRGTNPLSGFSVVSPKRARRINALMLMCGHYDGSGDFAYHVGLPGKSGVGGGILAVAPGKASIAVWSPGLNKVGNSALGSVALEMLATRTGWSVFGT
;
A
#
# COMPACT_ATOMS: atom_id res chain seq x y z
N GLN A 1 5.05 6.74 -18.07
CA GLN A 1 4.42 5.74 -17.18
C GLN A 1 3.35 6.32 -16.23
N CYS A 2 3.37 7.62 -15.90
CA CYS A 2 2.41 8.26 -14.95
C CYS A 2 0.99 8.56 -15.47
N ALA A 3 0.67 8.25 -16.73
CA ALA A 3 -0.63 8.55 -17.34
C ALA A 3 -1.58 7.34 -17.40
N LEU A 4 -1.23 6.24 -16.72
CA LEU A 4 -2.11 5.08 -16.59
C LEU A 4 -3.19 5.38 -15.54
N ALA A 5 -4.46 5.21 -15.93
CA ALA A 5 -5.59 5.33 -15.03
C ALA A 5 -6.02 3.96 -14.51
N LEU A 6 -6.35 3.88 -13.22
CA LEU A 6 -6.82 2.67 -12.55
C LEU A 6 -7.95 3.02 -11.59
N SER A 7 -8.96 2.15 -11.49
CA SER A 7 -9.91 2.17 -10.38
C SER A 7 -9.26 1.62 -9.10
N CYS A 8 -9.87 1.85 -7.93
CA CYS A 8 -9.39 1.25 -6.67
C CYS A 8 -9.33 -0.29 -6.75
N VAL A 9 -10.29 -0.92 -7.41
CA VAL A 9 -10.31 -2.38 -7.61
C VAL A 9 -9.12 -2.83 -8.46
N GLN A 10 -8.82 -2.10 -9.53
CA GLN A 10 -7.66 -2.42 -10.37
C GLN A 10 -6.34 -2.19 -9.61
N LEU A 11 -6.24 -1.12 -8.83
CA LEU A 11 -5.05 -0.82 -8.03
C LEU A 11 -4.82 -1.86 -6.92
N SER A 12 -5.87 -2.31 -6.23
CA SER A 12 -5.75 -3.37 -5.22
C SER A 12 -5.32 -4.70 -5.86
N HIS A 13 -5.88 -5.06 -7.02
CA HIS A 13 -5.46 -6.25 -7.74
C HIS A 13 -4.01 -6.17 -8.23
N ALA A 14 -3.58 -5.00 -8.69
CA ALA A 14 -2.20 -4.78 -9.13
C ALA A 14 -1.17 -5.00 -8.01
N GLY A 15 -1.55 -4.77 -6.74
CA GLY A 15 -0.69 -4.99 -5.58
C GLY A 15 -0.77 -6.40 -4.96
N LEU A 16 -1.72 -7.26 -5.36
CA LEU A 16 -1.94 -8.56 -4.71
C LEU A 16 -0.70 -9.45 -4.64
N PHE A 17 0.13 -9.43 -5.69
CA PHE A 17 1.35 -10.22 -5.72
C PHE A 17 2.33 -9.85 -4.60
N LEU A 18 2.31 -8.60 -4.12
CA LEU A 18 3.16 -8.14 -3.02
C LEU A 18 2.71 -8.70 -1.67
N ALA A 19 1.40 -8.91 -1.49
CA ALA A 19 0.87 -9.59 -0.31
C ALA A 19 1.16 -11.10 -0.37
N ASN A 20 1.29 -11.67 -1.57
CA ASN A 20 1.40 -13.11 -1.79
C ASN A 20 2.77 -13.54 -2.35
N ARG A 21 3.85 -13.08 -1.70
CA ARG A 21 5.24 -13.54 -1.95
C ARG A 21 5.69 -13.47 -3.42
N GLY A 22 5.17 -12.52 -4.19
CA GLY A 22 5.55 -12.30 -5.58
C GLY A 22 4.61 -12.90 -6.63
N THR A 23 3.62 -13.69 -6.22
CA THR A 23 2.69 -14.39 -7.12
C THR A 23 1.30 -13.78 -7.04
N ASN A 24 0.69 -13.45 -8.18
CA ASN A 24 -0.70 -13.03 -8.21
C ASN A 24 -1.60 -14.25 -7.90
N PRO A 25 -2.36 -14.25 -6.78
CA PRO A 25 -3.17 -15.39 -6.39
C PRO A 25 -4.38 -15.64 -7.31
N LEU A 26 -4.83 -14.63 -8.07
CA LEU A 26 -5.99 -14.76 -8.96
C LEU A 26 -5.64 -15.46 -10.28
N SER A 27 -4.39 -15.35 -10.74
CA SER A 27 -3.93 -15.93 -12.00
C SER A 27 -2.88 -17.03 -11.83
N GLY A 28 -2.29 -17.17 -10.64
CA GLY A 28 -1.14 -18.05 -10.40
C GLY A 28 0.18 -17.53 -10.99
N PHE A 29 0.17 -16.37 -11.66
CA PHE A 29 1.35 -15.84 -12.33
C PHE A 29 2.39 -15.32 -11.33
N SER A 30 3.63 -15.78 -11.46
CA SER A 30 4.78 -15.30 -10.68
C SER A 30 5.29 -13.97 -11.27
N VAL A 31 4.89 -12.85 -10.65
CA VAL A 31 5.26 -11.50 -11.10
C VAL A 31 6.71 -11.20 -10.73
N VAL A 32 7.11 -11.55 -9.51
CA VAL A 32 8.48 -11.41 -8.99
C VAL A 32 8.82 -12.54 -8.04
N SER A 33 10.10 -12.72 -7.71
CA SER A 33 10.50 -13.70 -6.69
C SER A 33 10.07 -13.27 -5.27
N PRO A 34 9.90 -14.22 -4.32
CA PRO A 34 9.58 -13.91 -2.93
C PRO A 34 10.56 -12.93 -2.26
N LYS A 35 11.86 -13.08 -2.54
CA LYS A 35 12.91 -12.18 -2.04
C LYS A 35 12.72 -10.75 -2.57
N ARG A 36 12.32 -10.60 -3.84
CA ARG A 36 12.07 -9.30 -4.47
C ARG A 36 10.78 -8.68 -3.96
N ALA A 37 9.69 -9.44 -3.78
CA ALA A 37 8.46 -8.95 -3.15
C ALA A 37 8.72 -8.40 -1.74
N ARG A 38 9.48 -9.13 -0.92
CA ARG A 38 9.89 -8.66 0.42
C ARG A 38 10.68 -7.34 0.35
N ARG A 39 11.61 -7.23 -0.61
CA ARG A 39 12.40 -5.99 -0.81
C ARG A 39 11.50 -4.82 -1.22
N ILE A 40 10.54 -5.04 -2.10
CA ILE A 40 9.58 -4.00 -2.52
C ILE A 40 8.74 -3.53 -1.34
N ASN A 41 8.19 -4.45 -0.53
CA ASN A 41 7.43 -4.09 0.67
C ASN A 41 8.27 -3.29 1.67
N ALA A 42 9.54 -3.64 1.88
CA ALA A 42 10.42 -2.86 2.76
C ALA A 42 10.64 -1.43 2.24
N LEU A 43 10.82 -1.25 0.92
CA LEU A 43 10.98 0.08 0.31
C LEU A 43 9.68 0.90 0.37
N MET A 44 8.53 0.26 0.15
CA MET A 44 7.23 0.89 0.29
C MET A 44 6.99 1.38 1.73
N LEU A 45 7.40 0.59 2.73
CA LEU A 45 7.30 1.00 4.13
C LEU A 45 8.16 2.23 4.44
N MET A 46 9.42 2.25 3.98
CA MET A 46 10.38 3.28 4.37
C MET A 46 10.34 4.55 3.52
N CYS A 47 9.92 4.46 2.26
CA CYS A 47 10.01 5.57 1.29
C CYS A 47 8.73 5.75 0.46
N GLY A 48 7.62 5.16 0.88
CA GLY A 48 6.39 5.10 0.11
C GLY A 48 5.57 6.39 0.04
N HIS A 49 5.76 7.29 1.01
CA HIS A 49 4.85 8.39 1.32
C HIS A 49 5.57 9.74 1.41
N TYR A 50 6.61 9.94 0.60
CA TYR A 50 7.46 11.14 0.64
C TYR A 50 8.02 11.34 2.07
N ASP A 51 8.05 12.59 2.53
CA ASP A 51 8.45 12.97 3.88
C ASP A 51 7.50 12.42 4.96
N GLY A 52 6.31 11.93 4.57
CA GLY A 52 5.33 11.30 5.48
C GLY A 52 5.50 9.79 5.69
N SER A 53 6.60 9.18 5.24
CA SER A 53 6.80 7.72 5.34
C SER A 53 6.94 7.23 6.79
N GLY A 54 7.59 8.00 7.66
CA GLY A 54 7.71 7.67 9.09
C GLY A 54 6.35 7.67 9.80
N ASP A 55 5.59 8.76 9.65
CA ASP A 55 4.25 8.89 10.23
C ASP A 55 3.30 7.81 9.72
N PHE A 56 3.33 7.53 8.41
CA PHE A 56 2.51 6.47 7.84
C PHE A 56 2.87 5.10 8.41
N ALA A 57 4.16 4.79 8.56
CA ALA A 57 4.60 3.54 9.18
C ALA A 57 4.16 3.46 10.65
N TYR A 58 4.20 4.56 11.40
CA TYR A 58 3.77 4.59 12.79
C TYR A 58 2.26 4.40 12.95
N HIS A 59 1.45 5.15 12.21
CA HIS A 59 -0.01 5.15 12.33
C HIS A 59 -0.68 3.95 11.63
N VAL A 60 -0.19 3.57 10.45
CA VAL A 60 -0.79 2.50 9.64
C VAL A 60 -0.06 1.17 9.78
N GLY A 61 1.26 1.17 9.97
CA GLY A 61 2.02 -0.08 10.18
C GLY A 61 2.13 -1.00 8.96
N LEU A 62 1.79 -0.52 7.76
CA LEU A 62 1.79 -1.32 6.54
C LEU A 62 2.68 -0.71 5.45
N PRO A 63 3.37 -1.54 4.64
CA PRO A 63 3.96 -1.08 3.39
C PRO A 63 2.92 -0.35 2.53
N GLY A 64 3.23 0.85 2.07
CA GLY A 64 2.35 1.53 1.12
C GLY A 64 3.05 2.46 0.14
N LYS A 65 2.31 2.95 -0.85
CA LYS A 65 2.79 3.92 -1.83
C LYS A 65 1.67 4.90 -2.16
N SER A 66 1.92 6.18 -1.97
CA SER A 66 1.02 7.26 -2.39
C SER A 66 1.31 7.75 -3.81
N GLY A 67 0.33 8.39 -4.42
CA GLY A 67 0.50 9.15 -5.64
C GLY A 67 -0.26 10.48 -5.59
N VAL A 68 0.25 11.49 -6.28
CA VAL A 68 -0.35 12.84 -6.34
C VAL A 68 -1.77 12.88 -6.91
N GLY A 69 -2.20 11.82 -7.60
CA GLY A 69 -3.59 11.63 -8.01
C GLY A 69 -4.55 11.30 -6.85
N GLY A 70 -4.06 11.22 -5.61
CA GLY A 70 -4.85 10.93 -4.41
C GLY A 70 -5.01 9.45 -4.08
N GLY A 71 -4.37 8.56 -4.84
CA GLY A 71 -4.39 7.12 -4.59
C GLY A 71 -3.32 6.68 -3.60
N ILE A 72 -3.64 5.72 -2.74
CA ILE A 72 -2.67 5.02 -1.89
C ILE A 72 -2.89 3.52 -2.06
N LEU A 73 -1.82 2.80 -2.40
CA LEU A 73 -1.74 1.34 -2.33
C LEU A 73 -1.09 0.96 -1.00
N ALA A 74 -1.74 0.11 -0.20
CA ALA A 74 -1.17 -0.49 1.01
C ALA A 74 -1.18 -2.02 0.91
N VAL A 75 -0.20 -2.67 1.53
CA VAL A 75 -0.04 -4.13 1.48
C VAL A 75 0.02 -4.66 2.90
N ALA A 76 -0.91 -5.54 3.25
CA ALA A 76 -0.85 -6.36 4.47
C ALA A 76 -0.31 -7.75 4.08
N PRO A 77 0.97 -8.06 4.34
CA PRO A 77 1.59 -9.30 3.88
C PRO A 77 0.83 -10.54 4.35
N GLY A 78 0.51 -11.45 3.42
CA GLY A 78 -0.26 -12.66 3.68
C GLY A 78 -1.74 -12.45 3.99
N LYS A 79 -2.25 -11.21 3.91
CA LYS A 79 -3.64 -10.87 4.23
C LYS A 79 -4.36 -10.20 3.05
N ALA A 80 -3.85 -9.06 2.59
CA ALA A 80 -4.56 -8.25 1.60
C ALA A 80 -3.65 -7.25 0.87
N SER A 81 -4.13 -6.81 -0.30
CA SER A 81 -3.70 -5.56 -0.93
C SER A 81 -4.89 -4.60 -0.92
N ILE A 82 -4.66 -3.38 -0.42
CA ILE A 82 -5.69 -2.39 -0.16
C ILE A 82 -5.42 -1.17 -1.02
N ALA A 83 -6.45 -0.65 -1.67
CA ALA A 83 -6.38 0.62 -2.38
C ALA A 83 -7.41 1.59 -1.80
N VAL A 84 -6.96 2.82 -1.53
CA VAL A 84 -7.84 3.93 -1.18
C VAL A 84 -7.58 5.08 -2.15
N TRP A 85 -8.60 5.91 -2.37
CA TRP A 85 -8.47 7.09 -3.21
C TRP A 85 -9.32 8.24 -2.66
N SER A 86 -8.68 9.40 -2.52
CA SER A 86 -9.36 10.67 -2.30
C SER A 86 -8.43 11.79 -2.78
N PRO A 87 -8.92 12.74 -3.62
CA PRO A 87 -8.07 13.72 -4.28
C PRO A 87 -7.49 14.78 -3.33
N GLY A 88 -8.09 14.98 -2.14
CA GLY A 88 -7.61 15.96 -1.17
C GLY A 88 -6.28 15.56 -0.55
N LEU A 89 -5.19 16.23 -0.93
CA LEU A 89 -3.85 15.96 -0.41
C LEU A 89 -3.56 16.78 0.86
N ASN A 90 -2.76 16.20 1.77
CA ASN A 90 -2.18 16.90 2.90
C ASN A 90 -0.90 17.66 2.51
N LYS A 91 -0.26 18.33 3.48
CA LYS A 91 0.93 19.16 3.26
C LYS A 91 2.14 18.41 2.67
N VAL A 92 2.19 17.08 2.80
CA VAL A 92 3.28 16.23 2.29
C VAL A 92 2.90 15.46 1.01
N GLY A 93 1.77 15.82 0.38
CA GLY A 93 1.36 15.26 -0.92
C GLY A 93 0.66 13.90 -0.86
N ASN A 94 0.25 13.44 0.33
CA ASN A 94 -0.49 12.19 0.51
C ASN A 94 -2.00 12.47 0.62
N SER A 95 -2.83 11.54 0.17
CA SER A 95 -4.29 11.65 0.33
C SER A 95 -4.69 11.72 1.81
N ALA A 96 -5.24 12.85 2.25
CA ALA A 96 -5.55 13.08 3.66
C ALA A 96 -6.59 12.08 4.19
N LEU A 97 -7.73 11.97 3.51
CA LEU A 97 -8.77 11.01 3.88
C LEU A 97 -8.37 9.56 3.60
N GLY A 98 -7.54 9.33 2.58
CA GLY A 98 -7.00 8.00 2.28
C GLY A 98 -6.11 7.48 3.42
N SER A 99 -5.22 8.32 3.95
CA SER A 99 -4.37 7.96 5.09
C SER A 99 -5.20 7.65 6.35
N VAL A 100 -6.19 8.48 6.67
CA VAL A 100 -7.10 8.24 7.82
C VAL A 100 -7.87 6.93 7.65
N ALA A 101 -8.39 6.65 6.46
CA ALA A 101 -9.11 5.40 6.20
C ALA A 101 -8.23 4.15 6.40
N LEU A 102 -6.95 4.23 6.00
CA LEU A 102 -5.99 3.14 6.19
C LEU A 102 -5.58 2.96 7.66
N GLU A 103 -5.42 4.04 8.41
CA GLU A 103 -5.20 3.99 9.86
C GLU A 103 -6.39 3.31 10.55
N MET A 104 -7.62 3.76 10.27
CA MET A 104 -8.84 3.15 10.80
C MET A 104 -8.95 1.65 10.47
N LEU A 105 -8.59 1.26 9.24
CA LEU A 105 -8.57 -0.14 8.83
C LEU A 105 -7.56 -0.93 9.65
N ALA A 106 -6.31 -0.46 9.73
CA ALA A 106 -5.24 -1.12 10.47
C ALA A 106 -5.59 -1.29 11.96
N THR A 107 -6.15 -0.25 12.60
CA THR A 107 -6.62 -0.32 13.99
C THR A 107 -7.73 -1.37 14.16
N ARG A 108 -8.71 -1.42 13.25
CA ARG A 108 -9.84 -2.35 13.37
C ARG A 108 -9.46 -3.81 13.10
N THR A 109 -8.47 -4.05 12.25
CA THR A 109 -8.03 -5.40 11.88
C THR A 109 -6.85 -5.90 12.71
N GLY A 110 -6.16 -5.00 13.43
CA GLY A 110 -4.89 -5.30 14.10
C GLY A 110 -3.75 -5.60 13.11
N TRP A 111 -3.87 -5.17 11.84
CA TRP A 111 -2.84 -5.46 10.84
C TRP A 111 -1.69 -4.47 10.95
N SER A 112 -0.50 -4.99 11.24
CA SER A 112 0.76 -4.25 11.24
C SER A 112 1.92 -5.19 10.97
N VAL A 113 3.00 -4.70 10.35
CA VAL A 113 4.25 -5.46 10.22
C VAL A 113 5.11 -5.42 11.48
N PHE A 114 4.76 -4.59 12.46
CA PHE A 114 5.48 -4.44 13.73
C PHE A 114 4.94 -5.32 14.86
N GLY A 115 3.88 -6.07 14.60
CA GLY A 115 3.12 -6.80 15.64
C GLY A 115 1.89 -6.02 16.10
N THR A 116 1.03 -6.72 16.85
CA THR A 116 -0.14 -6.15 17.54
C THR A 116 0.23 -5.67 18.93
#